data_AF-A0A3C1XCG4-F1
#
_entry.id   AF-A0A3C1XCG4-F1
#
_cell.length_a   1.000
_cell.length_b   1.000
_cell.length_c   1.000
_cell.angle_alpha   90.00
_cell.angle_beta   90.00
_cell.angle_gamma   90.00
#
_symmetry.space_group_name_H-M   'P 1'
#
loop_
_entity.id
_entity.type
_entity.pdbx_description
1 polymer ?
#
loop_
_entity_poly.entity_id
_entity_poly.type
_entity_poly.pdbx_seq_one_letter_code
_entity_poly.pdbx_strand_id
1 'polypeptide(L)' 'ELTKFYEKAEIPQHLAASIVYSLTAGGKRIRPLLFLQMLKAFGIPLETAHYQVAAAVEMIHTGSLIHDDLPA' A
#
# COMPACT_ATOMS: atom_id res chain seq x y z
N GLU A 1 -0.63 8.96 0.94
CA GLU A 1 -1.08 8.24 -0.27
C GLU A 1 -1.83 6.96 0.05
N LEU A 2 -1.23 6.00 0.77
CA LEU A 2 -1.85 4.69 1.08
C LEU A 2 -3.27 4.76 1.69
N THR A 3 -3.49 5.56 2.73
CA THR A 3 -4.82 5.64 3.40
C THR A 3 -5.77 6.62 2.71
N LYS A 4 -5.23 7.70 2.14
CA LYS A 4 -6.00 8.76 1.46
C LYS A 4 -6.88 8.24 0.32
N PHE A 5 -6.49 7.14 -0.30
CA PHE A 5 -7.32 6.47 -1.32
C PHE A 5 -8.66 6.00 -0.72
N TYR A 6 -8.61 5.39 0.46
CA TYR A 6 -9.79 4.84 1.14
C TYR A 6 -10.64 5.90 1.86
N GLU A 7 -10.08 7.08 2.13
CA GLU A 7 -10.84 8.24 2.63
C GLU A 7 -11.79 8.82 1.57
N LYS A 8 -11.49 8.61 0.27
CA LYS A 8 -12.25 9.14 -0.87
C LYS A 8 -13.09 8.09 -1.59
N ALA A 9 -12.90 6.82 -1.27
CA ALA A 9 -13.58 5.72 -1.95
C ALA A 9 -14.99 5.54 -1.38
N GLU A 10 -15.96 5.30 -2.27
CA GLU A 10 -17.32 4.90 -1.87
C GLU A 10 -17.34 3.44 -1.44
N ILE A 11 -16.84 3.17 -0.23
CA ILE A 11 -16.83 1.84 0.39
C ILE A 11 -17.47 1.88 1.79
N PRO A 12 -18.06 0.76 2.26
CA PRO A 12 -18.63 0.70 3.60
C PRO A 12 -17.61 1.10 4.67
N GLN A 13 -18.03 1.94 5.62
CA GLN A 13 -17.13 2.51 6.65
C GLN A 13 -16.41 1.43 7.46
N HIS A 14 -17.07 0.33 7.78
CA HIS A 14 -16.46 -0.79 8.51
C HIS A 14 -15.33 -1.44 7.70
N LEU A 15 -15.53 -1.65 6.39
CA LEU A 15 -14.53 -2.20 5.50
C LEU A 15 -13.34 -1.25 5.35
N ALA A 16 -13.61 0.05 5.15
CA ALA A 16 -12.57 1.08 5.09
C ALA A 16 -11.71 1.08 6.35
N ALA A 17 -12.36 1.01 7.53
CA ALA A 17 -11.67 0.97 8.81
C ALA A 17 -10.78 -0.28 8.95
N SER A 18 -11.26 -1.47 8.56
CA SER A 18 -10.48 -2.71 8.58
C SER A 18 -9.26 -2.68 7.64
N ILE A 19 -9.43 -2.11 6.44
CA ILE A 19 -8.33 -1.93 5.49
C ILE A 19 -7.30 -0.94 6.05
N VAL A 20 -7.73 0.23 6.52
CA VAL A 20 -6.84 1.25 7.09
C VAL A 20 -6.11 0.72 8.32
N TYR A 21 -6.79 -0.05 9.18
CA TYR A 21 -6.16 -0.73 10.30
C TYR A 21 -4.99 -1.59 9.84
N SER A 22 -5.21 -2.47 8.87
CA SER A 22 -4.18 -3.39 8.37
C SER A 22 -3.02 -2.65 7.69
N LEU A 23 -3.32 -1.59 6.93
CA LEU A 23 -2.29 -0.75 6.28
C LEU A 23 -1.48 0.10 7.27
N THR A 24 -2.02 0.39 8.46
CA THR A 24 -1.36 1.22 9.48
C THR A 24 -0.79 0.43 10.66
N ALA A 25 -1.06 -0.88 10.74
CA ALA A 25 -0.53 -1.81 11.76
C ALA A 25 1.01 -2.00 11.73
N GLY A 26 1.72 -1.23 10.90
CA GLY A 26 3.17 -1.32 10.71
C GLY A 26 3.55 -2.14 9.48
N GLY A 27 4.86 -2.43 9.36
CA GLY A 27 5.44 -3.15 8.22
C GLY A 27 6.68 -2.45 7.68
N LYS A 28 7.65 -3.24 7.20
CA LYS A 28 8.94 -2.71 6.74
C LYS A 28 8.86 -1.95 5.41
N ARG A 29 7.75 -2.06 4.68
CA ARG A 29 7.52 -1.41 3.37
C ARG A 29 8.67 -1.64 2.38
N ILE A 30 9.25 -2.85 2.38
CA ILE A 30 10.41 -3.18 1.53
C ILE A 30 10.03 -3.11 0.04
N ARG A 31 8.86 -3.61 -0.34
CA ARG A 31 8.40 -3.66 -1.74
C ARG A 31 8.27 -2.25 -2.37
N PRO A 32 7.52 -1.29 -1.78
CA PRO A 32 7.46 0.07 -2.30
C PRO A 32 8.82 0.77 -2.25
N LEU A 33 9.63 0.52 -1.22
CA LEU A 33 10.97 1.11 -1.12
C LEU A 33 11.86 0.66 -2.29
N LEU A 34 11.91 -0.65 -2.60
CA LEU A 34 12.70 -1.17 -3.71
C LEU A 34 12.28 -0.57 -5.05
N PHE A 35 10.97 -0.46 -5.30
CA PHE A 35 10.45 0.19 -6.51
C PHE A 35 10.93 1.64 -6.64
N LEU A 36 10.77 2.44 -5.59
CA LEU A 36 11.17 3.86 -5.62
C LEU A 36 12.70 4.03 -5.72
N GLN A 37 13.47 3.16 -5.07
CA GLN A 37 14.94 3.18 -5.18
C GLN A 37 15.42 2.76 -6.56
N MET A 38 14.74 1.82 -7.22
CA MET A 38 15.04 1.45 -8.60
C MET A 38 14.89 2.66 -9.52
N LEU A 39 13.76 3.39 -9.45
CA LEU A 39 13.56 4.59 -10.27
C LEU A 39 14.67 5.63 -10.04
N LYS A 40 15.03 5.88 -8.78
CA LYS A 40 16.15 6.76 -8.43
C LYS A 40 17.48 6.29 -9.02
N ALA A 41 17.76 4.98 -8.97
CA ALA A 41 19.00 4.41 -9.52
C ALA A 41 19.09 4.59 -11.04
N PHE A 42 17.96 4.63 -11.75
CA PHE A 42 17.89 4.96 -13.18
C PHE A 42 17.84 6.47 -13.48
N GLY A 43 18.01 7.33 -12.46
CA GLY A 43 17.99 8.78 -12.62
C GLY A 43 16.59 9.35 -12.91
N ILE A 44 15.52 8.58 -12.65
CA ILE A 44 14.15 9.01 -12.87
C ILE A 44 13.69 9.87 -11.68
N PRO A 45 13.30 11.14 -11.89
CA PRO A 45 12.69 11.94 -10.84
C PRO A 45 11.41 11.29 -10.32
N LEU A 46 11.27 11.21 -8.99
CA LEU A 46 10.05 10.66 -8.40
C LEU A 46 8.91 11.67 -8.50
N GLU A 47 7.75 11.16 -8.88
CA GLU A 47 6.52 11.91 -9.10
C GLU A 47 5.40 11.24 -8.32
N THR A 48 4.28 11.93 -8.14
CA THR A 48 3.11 11.39 -7.44
C THR A 48 2.66 10.04 -7.98
N ALA A 49 2.70 9.84 -9.31
CA ALA A 49 2.34 8.58 -9.95
C ALA A 49 3.22 7.41 -9.47
N HIS A 50 4.53 7.64 -9.26
CA HIS A 50 5.44 6.63 -8.74
C HIS A 50 5.07 6.23 -7.30
N TYR A 51 4.71 7.19 -6.45
CA TYR A 51 4.22 6.88 -5.10
C TYR A 51 2.89 6.15 -5.10
N GLN A 52 2.00 6.43 -6.07
CA GLN A 52 0.74 5.70 -6.24
C GLN A 52 0.97 4.24 -6.65
N VAL A 53 1.91 3.98 -7.56
CA VAL A 53 2.30 2.60 -7.93
C VAL A 53 2.92 1.89 -6.73
N ALA A 54 3.82 2.53 -6.01
CA ALA A 54 4.41 1.97 -4.79
C ALA A 54 3.32 1.63 -3.75
N ALA A 55 2.34 2.52 -3.57
CA ALA A 55 1.19 2.29 -2.68
C ALA A 55 0.34 1.10 -3.14
N ALA A 56 0.04 0.98 -4.43
CA ALA A 56 -0.73 -0.15 -4.97
C ALA A 56 -0.05 -1.49 -4.71
N VAL A 57 1.28 -1.57 -4.88
CA VAL A 57 2.06 -2.78 -4.58
C VAL A 57 1.95 -3.16 -3.10
N GLU A 58 2.02 -2.18 -2.20
CA GLU A 58 1.90 -2.41 -0.77
C GLU A 58 0.46 -2.80 -0.35
N MET A 59 -0.56 -2.27 -1.04
CA MET A 59 -1.96 -2.68 -0.82
C MET A 59 -2.16 -4.16 -1.16
N ILE A 60 -1.64 -4.62 -2.31
CA ILE A 60 -1.68 -6.03 -2.71
C ILE A 60 -0.95 -6.90 -1.67
N HIS A 61 0.25 -6.48 -1.26
CA HIS A 61 1.01 -7.21 -0.25
C HIS A 61 0.28 -7.31 1.09
N THR A 62 -0.33 -6.23 1.55
CA THR A 62 -1.10 -6.24 2.80
C THR A 62 -2.32 -7.16 2.68
N GLY A 63 -3.01 -7.14 1.54
CA GLY A 63 -4.11 -8.05 1.25
C GLY A 63 -3.70 -9.53 1.26
N SER A 64 -2.49 -9.86 0.74
CA SER A 64 -2.00 -11.24 0.79
C SER A 64 -1.80 -11.71 2.23
N LEU A 65 -1.18 -10.89 3.09
CA LEU A 65 -0.96 -11.23 4.50
C LEU A 65 -2.26 -11.48 5.26
N ILE A 66 -3.29 -10.65 5.02
CA ILE A 66 -4.61 -10.83 5.63
C ILE A 66 -5.19 -12.20 5.26
N HIS A 67 -5.08 -12.60 3.99
CA HIS A 67 -5.57 -13.90 3.54
C HIS A 67 -4.70 -15.07 4.05
N ASP A 68 -3.38 -14.88 4.16
CA ASP A 68 -2.45 -15.88 4.70
C ASP A 68 -2.69 -16.16 6.18
N ASP A 69 -3.20 -15.18 6.94
CA ASP A 69 -3.50 -15.27 8.38
C ASP A 69 -4.88 -15.89 8.68
N LEU A 70 -5.69 -16.25 7.67
CA LEU A 70 -6.99 -16.89 7.90
C LEU A 70 -6.83 -18.31 8.47
N PRO A 71 -7.72 -18.76 9.37
CA PRO A 71 -7.72 -20.14 9.86
C PRO A 71 -7.88 -21.14 8.70
N ALA A 72 -7.08 -22.22 8.73
CA ALA A 72 -7.15 -23.32 7.77
C ALA A 72 -8.35 -24.25 8.02
#